data_AF-A0A814F3B6-F1
#
_entry.id   AF-A0A814F3B6-F1
#
_cell.length_a   1.000
_cell.length_b   1.000
_cell.length_c   1.000
_cell.angle_alpha   90.00
_cell.angle_beta   90.00
_cell.angle_gamma   90.00
#
_symmetry.space_group_name_H-M   'P 1'
#
loop_
_entity.id
_entity.type
_entity.pdbx_description
1 polymer ?
#
loop_
_entity_poly.entity_id
_entity_poly.type
_entity_poly.pdbx_seq_one_letter_code
_entity_poly.pdbx_strand_id
1 'polypeptide(L)'
;MTEHIDINQINSNFRYRFDYLSKFLNFTSNDIAMLNKFAIIILSHIPVIFDTVYRKLLSSDITKQYFLIRNDGFEDPLTKKIYILKRILTQIEWNDTFLQNLSRIGKIHTNKAGSSSINVDYIHICVLFGFLEHILIDIFYGQLKILIIKINMEYL
;
A
#
# COMPACT_ATOMS: atom_id res chain seq x y z
N MET A 1 6.61 22.36 24.36
CA MET A 1 6.08 21.30 25.24
C MET A 1 6.03 20.01 24.45
N THR A 2 6.51 18.92 25.03
CA THR A 2 6.36 17.57 24.45
C THR A 2 4.95 17.07 24.68
N GLU A 3 4.28 16.59 23.64
CA GLU A 3 2.97 15.96 23.76
C GLU A 3 3.11 14.57 24.40
N HIS A 4 2.21 14.24 25.34
CA HIS A 4 2.12 12.90 25.89
C HIS A 4 1.30 12.00 24.96
N ILE A 5 1.83 10.81 24.66
CA ILE A 5 1.19 9.79 23.82
C ILE A 5 1.04 8.51 24.62
N ASP A 6 -0.20 7.99 24.71
CA ASP A 6 -0.50 6.74 25.41
C ASP A 6 -0.30 5.53 24.48
N ILE A 7 0.73 4.74 24.78
CA ILE A 7 1.07 3.53 24.01
C ILE A 7 -0.04 2.48 24.03
N ASN A 8 -0.85 2.40 25.09
CA ASN A 8 -1.95 1.44 25.17
C ASN A 8 -3.08 1.85 24.23
N GLN A 9 -3.36 3.15 24.12
CA GLN A 9 -4.34 3.69 23.17
C GLN A 9 -3.86 3.50 21.72
N ILE A 10 -2.56 3.69 21.43
CA ILE A 10 -2.00 3.34 20.11
C ILE A 10 -2.33 1.88 19.76
N ASN A 11 -2.14 0.95 20.69
CA ASN A 11 -2.29 -0.47 20.43
C ASN A 11 -3.75 -0.95 20.38
N SER A 12 -4.65 -0.33 21.14
CA SER A 12 -6.04 -0.80 21.33
C SER A 12 -7.10 0.05 20.63
N ASN A 13 -6.88 1.36 20.50
CA ASN A 13 -7.86 2.29 19.95
C ASN A 13 -7.49 2.66 18.51
N PHE A 14 -8.34 2.25 17.58
CA PHE A 14 -8.14 2.48 16.16
C PHE A 14 -8.09 3.98 15.81
N ARG A 15 -9.00 4.77 16.37
CA ARG A 15 -9.09 6.20 16.07
C ARG A 15 -7.89 6.96 16.65
N TYR A 16 -7.55 6.70 17.91
CA TYR A 16 -6.38 7.30 18.57
C TYR A 16 -5.09 7.03 17.79
N ARG A 17 -4.89 5.78 17.34
CA ARG A 17 -3.73 5.40 16.53
C ARG A 17 -3.67 6.17 15.21
N PHE A 18 -4.80 6.28 14.50
CA PHE A 18 -4.84 6.99 13.22
C PHE A 18 -4.58 8.49 13.41
N ASP A 19 -5.17 9.11 14.45
CA ASP A 19 -4.95 10.52 14.76
C ASP A 19 -3.47 10.78 15.12
N TYR A 20 -2.85 9.91 15.93
CA TYR A 20 -1.43 9.98 16.23
C TYR A 20 -0.56 9.87 14.97
N LEU A 21 -0.78 8.85 14.14
CA LEU A 21 0.00 8.63 12.92
C LEU A 21 -0.15 9.77 11.92
N SER A 22 -1.38 10.25 11.71
CA SER A 22 -1.65 11.35 10.78
C SER A 22 -0.97 12.63 11.24
N LYS A 23 -1.03 12.93 12.54
CA LYS A 23 -0.33 14.08 13.13
C LYS A 23 1.18 13.95 13.02
N PHE A 24 1.73 12.77 13.33
CA PHE A 24 3.17 12.52 13.27
C PHE A 24 3.73 12.69 11.85
N LEU A 25 2.98 12.24 10.84
CA LEU A 25 3.37 12.33 9.43
C LEU A 25 3.04 13.69 8.79
N ASN A 26 2.38 14.60 9.51
CA ASN A 26 1.75 15.79 8.93
C ASN A 26 0.84 15.46 7.73
N PHE A 27 0.08 14.35 7.83
CA PHE A 27 -0.86 13.95 6.80
C PHE A 27 -2.12 14.81 6.85
N THR A 28 -2.37 15.55 5.78
CA THR A 28 -3.41 16.57 5.67
C THR A 28 -4.41 16.26 4.55
N SER A 29 -5.46 17.09 4.45
CA SER A 29 -6.38 17.05 3.31
C SER A 29 -5.70 17.34 1.97
N ASN A 30 -4.56 18.06 1.96
CA ASN A 30 -3.78 18.27 0.74
C ASN A 30 -3.18 16.96 0.22
N ASP A 31 -2.67 16.12 1.12
CA ASP A 31 -2.13 14.80 0.77
C ASP A 31 -3.22 13.90 0.20
N ILE A 32 -4.41 13.91 0.80
CA ILE A 32 -5.60 13.23 0.26
C ILE A 32 -5.92 13.72 -1.15
N ALA A 33 -5.92 15.04 -1.36
CA ALA A 33 -6.20 15.62 -2.68
C ALA A 33 -5.15 15.22 -3.73
N MET A 34 -3.88 15.14 -3.34
CA MET A 34 -2.80 14.66 -4.22
C MET A 34 -2.95 13.17 -4.52
N LEU A 35 -3.19 12.33 -3.50
CA LEU A 35 -3.40 10.89 -3.66
C LEU A 35 -4.60 10.58 -4.56
N ASN A 36 -5.68 11.35 -4.47
CA ASN A 36 -6.84 11.21 -5.35
C ASN A 36 -6.51 11.52 -6.82
N LYS A 37 -5.63 12.49 -7.08
CA LYS A 37 -5.12 12.76 -8.44
C LYS A 37 -4.21 11.63 -8.93
N PHE A 38 -3.35 11.11 -8.05
CA PHE A 38 -2.47 10.00 -8.37
C PHE A 38 -3.22 8.69 -8.65
N ALA A 39 -4.33 8.44 -7.97
CA ALA A 39 -5.19 7.27 -8.21
C ALA A 39 -5.57 7.14 -9.70
N ILE A 40 -5.83 8.26 -10.39
CA ILE A 40 -6.17 8.29 -11.81
C ILE A 40 -4.99 7.82 -12.67
N ILE A 41 -3.77 8.27 -12.35
CA ILE A 41 -2.53 7.91 -13.06
C ILE A 41 -2.17 6.43 -12.79
N ILE A 42 -2.29 5.99 -11.54
CA ILE A 42 -1.92 4.64 -11.12
C ILE A 42 -2.85 3.58 -11.72
N LEU A 43 -4.11 3.92 -11.99
CA LEU A 43 -5.11 2.96 -12.46
C LEU A 43 -4.66 2.12 -13.67
N SER A 44 -4.03 2.75 -14.68
CA SER A 44 -3.51 2.04 -15.86
C SER A 44 -2.25 1.21 -15.60
N HIS A 45 -1.55 1.48 -14.50
CA HIS A 45 -0.31 0.82 -14.11
C HIS A 45 -0.53 -0.36 -13.15
N ILE A 46 -1.74 -0.54 -12.59
CA ILE A 46 -2.06 -1.62 -11.65
C ILE A 46 -1.59 -3.00 -12.11
N PRO A 47 -1.79 -3.45 -13.37
CA PRO A 47 -1.32 -4.76 -13.81
C PRO A 47 0.21 -4.91 -13.68
N VAL A 48 0.96 -3.89 -14.09
CA VAL A 48 2.43 -3.89 -14.05
C VAL A 48 2.96 -3.80 -12.62
N ILE A 49 2.35 -2.97 -11.77
CA ILE A 49 2.71 -2.87 -10.35
C ILE A 49 2.51 -4.23 -9.68
N PHE A 50 1.34 -4.84 -9.88
CA PHE A 50 1.00 -6.12 -9.28
C PHE A 50 2.00 -7.21 -9.69
N ASP A 51 2.21 -7.36 -10.99
CA ASP A 51 3.11 -8.35 -11.57
C ASP A 51 4.56 -8.18 -11.09
N THR A 52 5.04 -6.94 -11.02
CA THR A 52 6.37 -6.60 -10.52
C THR A 52 6.54 -6.91 -9.04
N VAL A 53 5.55 -6.55 -8.21
CA VAL A 53 5.53 -6.84 -6.77
C VAL A 53 5.52 -8.36 -6.51
N TYR A 54 4.70 -9.12 -7.25
CA TYR A 54 4.61 -10.57 -7.07
C TYR A 54 5.87 -11.30 -7.51
N ARG A 55 6.45 -10.91 -8.65
CA ARG A 55 7.78 -11.43 -9.03
C ARG A 55 8.82 -11.16 -7.97
N LYS A 56 8.84 -9.96 -7.38
CA LYS A 56 9.78 -9.63 -6.31
C LYS A 56 9.57 -10.49 -5.06
N LEU A 57 8.33 -10.67 -4.62
CA LEU A 57 7.99 -11.51 -3.47
C LEU A 57 8.32 -13.00 -3.68
N LEU A 58 8.26 -13.49 -4.92
CA LEU A 58 8.59 -14.88 -5.26
C LEU A 58 10.08 -15.09 -5.61
N SER A 59 10.88 -14.01 -5.66
CA SER A 59 12.30 -14.06 -6.06
C SER A 59 13.26 -14.55 -4.97
N SER A 60 12.83 -14.59 -3.71
CA SER A 60 13.59 -15.12 -2.58
C SER A 60 12.75 -16.11 -1.78
N ASP A 61 13.40 -17.16 -1.30
CA ASP A 61 12.83 -18.17 -0.42
C ASP A 61 12.17 -17.58 0.83
N ILE A 62 12.81 -16.61 1.47
CA ILE A 62 12.35 -16.03 2.74
C ILE A 62 11.02 -15.26 2.61
N THR A 63 10.72 -14.74 1.42
CA THR A 63 9.42 -14.10 1.12
C THR A 63 8.44 -15.08 0.47
N LYS A 64 8.94 -16.01 -0.35
CA LYS A 64 8.12 -17.02 -1.04
C LYS A 64 7.46 -17.99 -0.07
N GLN A 65 8.10 -18.35 1.04
CA GLN A 65 7.55 -19.28 2.03
C GLN A 65 6.15 -18.90 2.54
N TYR A 66 5.82 -17.60 2.64
CA TYR A 66 4.50 -17.13 3.08
C TYR A 66 3.36 -17.46 2.10
N PHE A 67 3.69 -17.78 0.84
CA PHE A 67 2.77 -18.25 -0.20
C PHE A 67 2.74 -19.78 -0.33
N LEU A 68 3.54 -20.50 0.45
CA LEU A 68 3.49 -21.96 0.49
C LEU A 68 2.66 -22.43 1.69
N ILE A 69 2.82 -21.76 2.84
CA ILE A 69 2.09 -22.05 4.09
C ILE A 69 0.57 -21.97 3.91
N ARG A 70 0.10 -21.14 2.98
CA ARG A 70 -1.33 -20.95 2.73
C ARG A 70 -1.97 -22.02 1.86
N ASN A 71 -1.21 -22.97 1.31
CA ASN A 71 -1.66 -23.87 0.25
C ASN A 71 -2.36 -23.10 -0.89
N ASP A 72 -1.95 -21.86 -1.18
CA ASP A 72 -2.47 -21.05 -2.27
C ASP A 72 -1.96 -21.51 -3.63
N GLY A 73 -2.03 -22.83 -3.86
CA GLY A 73 -1.98 -23.46 -5.17
C GLY A 73 -3.10 -22.91 -6.05
N PHE A 74 -2.82 -21.75 -6.66
CA PHE A 74 -3.27 -21.23 -7.95
C PHE A 74 -4.74 -21.40 -8.40
N GLU A 75 -5.73 -21.64 -7.53
CA GLU A 75 -7.12 -21.86 -8.01
C GLU A 75 -8.05 -20.63 -8.05
N ASP A 76 -7.93 -19.60 -7.18
CA ASP A 76 -8.17 -18.16 -7.51
C ASP A 76 -7.80 -17.19 -6.35
N PRO A 77 -6.55 -17.17 -5.84
CA PRO A 77 -6.11 -16.15 -4.88
C PRO A 77 -5.73 -14.83 -5.58
N LEU A 78 -5.33 -14.90 -6.84
CA LEU A 78 -4.65 -13.82 -7.56
C LEU A 78 -5.59 -12.66 -7.87
N THR A 79 -6.81 -12.96 -8.36
CA THR A 79 -7.81 -11.94 -8.69
C THR A 79 -8.19 -11.12 -7.46
N LYS A 80 -8.36 -11.78 -6.30
CA LYS A 80 -8.63 -11.12 -5.02
C LYS A 80 -7.47 -10.26 -4.55
N LYS A 81 -6.22 -10.74 -4.70
CA LYS A 81 -5.00 -10.00 -4.36
C LYS A 81 -4.84 -8.74 -5.23
N ILE A 82 -5.09 -8.85 -6.55
CA ILE A 82 -5.11 -7.72 -7.49
C ILE A 82 -6.20 -6.72 -7.09
N TYR A 83 -7.41 -7.20 -6.80
CA TYR A 83 -8.53 -6.36 -6.42
C TYR A 83 -8.23 -5.55 -5.15
N ILE A 84 -7.62 -6.17 -4.14
CA ILE A 84 -7.21 -5.49 -2.91
C ILE A 84 -6.16 -4.42 -3.21
N LEU A 85 -5.12 -4.75 -3.98
CA LEU A 85 -4.07 -3.79 -4.34
C LEU A 85 -4.65 -2.60 -5.11
N LYS A 86 -5.48 -2.88 -6.11
CA LYS A 86 -6.21 -1.87 -6.89
C LYS A 86 -7.01 -0.97 -5.96
N ARG A 87 -7.84 -1.55 -5.08
CA ARG A 87 -8.68 -0.80 -4.15
C ARG A 87 -7.87 0.12 -3.23
N ILE A 88 -6.70 -0.29 -2.77
CA ILE A 88 -5.83 0.54 -1.92
C ILE A 88 -5.20 1.67 -2.74
N LEU A 89 -4.55 1.33 -3.86
CA LEU A 89 -3.75 2.27 -4.65
C LEU A 89 -4.59 3.28 -5.44
N THR A 90 -5.87 2.98 -5.67
CA THR A 90 -6.79 3.87 -6.38
C THR A 90 -7.94 4.35 -5.49
N GLN A 91 -7.76 4.38 -4.16
CA GLN A 91 -8.79 4.84 -3.25
C GLN A 91 -9.03 6.34 -3.39
N ILE A 92 -10.30 6.73 -3.40
CA ILE A 92 -10.70 8.16 -3.38
C ILE A 92 -11.59 8.52 -2.18
N GLU A 93 -12.14 7.53 -1.46
CA GLU A 93 -13.01 7.74 -0.31
C GLU A 93 -12.27 7.56 1.03
N TRP A 94 -11.81 8.65 1.62
CA TRP A 94 -11.01 8.62 2.85
C TRP A 94 -11.88 8.66 4.11
N ASN A 95 -12.70 7.64 4.30
CA ASN A 95 -13.62 7.49 5.44
C ASN A 95 -13.18 6.40 6.42
N ASP A 96 -13.84 6.33 7.59
CA ASP A 96 -13.53 5.34 8.61
C ASP A 96 -13.67 3.90 8.09
N THR A 97 -14.59 3.63 7.16
CA THR A 97 -14.75 2.32 6.52
C THR A 97 -13.49 1.92 5.75
N PHE A 98 -12.92 2.84 4.95
CA PHE A 98 -11.66 2.58 4.25
C PHE A 98 -10.51 2.36 5.23
N LEU A 99 -10.38 3.22 6.24
CA LEU A 99 -9.30 3.13 7.22
C LEU A 99 -9.38 1.83 8.04
N GLN A 100 -10.59 1.36 8.39
CA GLN A 100 -10.80 0.07 9.03
C GLN A 100 -10.44 -1.10 8.10
N ASN A 101 -10.75 -0.99 6.81
CA ASN A 101 -10.32 -1.97 5.81
C ASN A 101 -8.79 -2.04 5.73
N LEU A 102 -8.10 -0.90 5.70
CA LEU A 102 -6.64 -0.84 5.70
C LEU A 102 -6.04 -1.47 6.97
N SER A 103 -6.61 -1.18 8.14
CA SER A 103 -6.23 -1.81 9.41
C SER A 103 -6.42 -3.33 9.39
N ARG A 104 -7.53 -3.82 8.81
CA ARG A 104 -7.77 -5.26 8.61
C ARG A 104 -6.74 -5.88 7.68
N ILE A 105 -6.37 -5.21 6.59
CA ILE A 105 -5.33 -5.67 5.66
C ILE A 105 -3.97 -5.78 6.39
N GLY A 106 -3.61 -4.82 7.24
CA GLY A 106 -2.43 -4.95 8.09
C GLY A 106 -2.50 -6.18 9.01
N LYS A 107 -3.64 -6.39 9.68
CA LYS A 107 -3.84 -7.51 10.61
C LYS A 107 -3.73 -8.88 9.95
N ILE A 108 -4.16 -9.07 8.70
CA ILE A 108 -4.08 -10.39 8.02
C ILE A 108 -2.65 -10.84 7.68
N HIS A 109 -1.66 -9.97 7.85
CA HIS A 109 -0.23 -10.31 7.74
C HIS A 109 0.36 -10.77 9.08
N THR A 110 -0.46 -10.81 10.15
CA THR A 110 -0.07 -11.27 11.48
C THR A 110 -0.89 -12.50 11.86
N ASN A 111 -0.48 -13.20 12.92
CA ASN A 111 -1.26 -14.31 13.47
C ASN A 111 -2.57 -13.89 14.18
N LYS A 112 -2.89 -12.58 14.22
CA LYS A 112 -4.08 -12.03 14.89
C LYS A 112 -5.33 -12.02 14.00
N ALA A 113 -5.18 -12.21 12.69
CA ALA A 113 -6.31 -12.28 11.75
C ALA A 113 -5.93 -13.08 10.49
N GLY A 114 -6.92 -13.68 9.82
CA GLY A 114 -6.67 -14.47 8.62
C GLY A 114 -6.24 -15.89 8.96
N SER A 115 -5.07 -16.31 8.48
CA SER A 115 -4.51 -17.63 8.80
C SER A 115 -3.58 -17.52 10.01
N SER A 116 -3.81 -18.32 11.04
CA SER A 116 -2.96 -18.38 12.24
C SER A 116 -1.53 -18.83 11.94
N SER A 117 -1.31 -19.52 10.81
CA SER A 117 0.00 -19.96 10.34
C SER A 117 0.79 -18.85 9.64
N ILE A 118 0.20 -17.68 9.38
CA ILE A 118 0.88 -16.55 8.74
C ILE A 118 1.27 -15.52 9.79
N ASN A 119 2.57 -15.28 9.90
CA ASN A 119 3.12 -14.14 10.61
C ASN A 119 4.28 -13.57 9.81
N VAL A 120 3.99 -12.58 8.97
CA VAL A 120 4.99 -11.95 8.10
C VAL A 120 5.88 -11.08 8.98
N ASP A 121 7.19 -11.35 8.95
CA ASP A 121 8.15 -10.52 9.67
C ASP A 121 8.05 -9.07 9.19
N TYR A 122 8.07 -8.13 10.13
CA TYR A 122 7.98 -6.71 9.85
C TYR A 122 9.07 -6.24 8.89
N ILE A 123 10.26 -6.85 8.92
CA ILE A 123 11.34 -6.53 7.96
C ILE A 123 10.90 -6.74 6.51
N HIS A 124 10.14 -7.78 6.22
CA HIS A 124 9.65 -8.06 4.86
C HIS A 124 8.55 -7.09 4.44
N ILE A 125 7.72 -6.62 5.38
CA ILE A 125 6.74 -5.56 5.12
C ILE A 125 7.46 -4.25 4.75
N CYS A 126 8.47 -3.85 5.53
CA CYS A 126 9.25 -2.65 5.29
C CYS A 126 9.98 -2.67 3.93
N VAL A 127 10.68 -3.77 3.62
CA VAL A 127 11.40 -3.91 2.35
C VAL A 127 10.44 -3.89 1.16
N LEU A 128 9.26 -4.52 1.28
CA LEU A 128 8.25 -4.49 0.23
C LEU A 128 7.69 -3.09 0.01
N PHE A 129 7.44 -2.32 1.07
CA PHE A 129 6.96 -0.94 0.96
C PHE A 129 8.00 -0.03 0.32
N GLY A 130 9.28 -0.15 0.67
CA GLY A 130 10.34 0.61 -0.03
C GLY A 130 10.44 0.25 -1.51
N PHE A 131 10.28 -1.03 -1.86
CA PHE A 131 10.23 -1.45 -3.27
C PHE A 131 9.00 -0.91 -4.01
N LEU A 132 7.82 -0.93 -3.38
CA LEU A 132 6.59 -0.36 -3.95
C LEU A 132 6.70 1.16 -4.12
N GLU A 133 7.30 1.85 -3.15
CA GLU A 133 7.58 3.29 -3.23
C GLU A 133 8.44 3.62 -4.46
N HIS A 134 9.52 2.88 -4.71
CA HIS A 134 10.33 3.06 -5.92
C HIS A 134 9.52 2.90 -7.21
N ILE A 135 8.65 1.88 -7.30
CA ILE A 135 7.78 1.68 -8.48
C ILE A 135 6.86 2.88 -8.68
N LEU A 136 6.25 3.38 -7.60
CA LEU A 136 5.33 4.53 -7.68
C LEU A 136 6.05 5.82 -8.08
N ILE A 137 7.27 6.03 -7.58
CA ILE A 137 8.13 7.15 -7.96
C ILE A 137 8.50 7.07 -9.45
N ASP A 138 8.88 5.90 -9.95
CA ASP A 138 9.23 5.71 -11.37
C ASP A 138 8.03 6.01 -12.29
N ILE A 139 6.83 5.54 -11.92
CA ILE A 139 5.59 5.86 -12.65
C ILE A 139 5.35 7.37 -12.67
N PHE A 140 5.55 8.05 -11.54
CA PHE A 140 5.39 9.49 -11.44
C PHE A 140 6.37 10.25 -12.33
N TYR A 141 7.67 9.92 -12.27
CA TYR A 141 8.67 10.53 -13.13
C TYR A 141 8.41 10.27 -14.62
N GLY A 142 7.94 9.06 -14.96
CA GLY A 142 7.52 8.72 -16.32
C GLY A 142 6.40 9.64 -16.82
N GLN A 143 5.36 9.84 -16.00
CA GLN A 143 4.23 10.71 -16.34
C GLN A 143 4.65 12.18 -16.48
N LEU A 144 5.53 12.67 -15.60
CA LEU A 144 6.07 14.03 -15.67
C LEU A 144 6.85 14.26 -16.97
N LYS A 145 7.69 13.30 -17.37
CA LYS A 145 8.46 13.36 -18.62
C LYS A 145 7.55 13.46 -19.84
N ILE A 146 6.47 12.68 -19.88
CA ILE A 146 5.47 12.74 -20.97
C ILE A 146 4.82 14.12 -21.03
N LEU A 147 4.46 14.70 -19.88
CA LEU A 147 3.85 16.04 -19.83
C LEU A 147 4.79 17.12 -20.37
N ILE A 148 6.06 17.10 -19.96
CA ILE A 148 7.08 18.06 -20.42
C ILE A 148 7.25 17.98 -21.95
N ILE A 149 7.32 16.76 -22.50
CA ILE A 149 7.43 16.57 -23.95
C ILE A 149 6.21 17.15 -24.68
N LYS A 150 4.99 16.90 -24.18
CA LYS A 150 3.77 17.43 -24.78
C LYS A 150 3.76 18.95 -24.82
N ILE A 151 4.10 19.59 -23.70
CA ILE A 151 4.22 21.04 -23.60
C ILE A 151 5.21 21.55 -24.65
N ASN A 152 6.42 20.99 -24.72
CA ASN A 152 7.44 21.45 -25.66
C ASN A 152 7.04 21.24 -27.14
N MET A 153 6.21 20.25 -27.45
CA MET A 153 5.70 19.99 -28.81
C MET A 153 4.54 20.91 -29.20
N GLU A 154 3.79 21.46 -28.25
CA GLU A 154 2.71 22.43 -28.53
C GLU A 154 3.24 23.85 -28.83
N TYR A 155 4.52 24.12 -28.52
CA TYR A 155 5.19 25.40 -28.79
C TYR A 155 6.19 25.35 -29.96
N LEU A 156 6.16 24.28 -30.77
CA LEU A 156 6.90 24.12 -32.04
C LEU A 156 5.92 24.07 -33.22
#